data_AF-A0A7V3ELV7-F1
#
_entry.id   AF-A0A7V3ELV7-F1
#
_cell.length_a   1.000
_cell.length_b   1.000
_cell.length_c   1.000
_cell.angle_alpha   90.00
_cell.angle_beta   90.00
_cell.angle_gamma   90.00
#
_symmetry.space_group_name_H-M   'P 1'
#
loop_
_entity.id
_entity.type
_entity.pdbx_description
1 polymer ?
#
loop_
_entity_poly.entity_id
_entity_poly.type
_entity_poly.pdbx_seq_one_letter_code
_entity_poly.pdbx_strand_id
1 'polypeptide(L)'
;MKGMLFLIAVSSAIALACATALETGRPFVIVRNAKKAGYGTGKLIEGRLERGERVLLVEDIATSGGQAVEAIRTLREAGAVVNDIVVTIDRQEGARAAIEAADVRFHALFTSQDLGITPSPM
;
A
#
# COMPACT_ATOMS: atom_id res chain seq x y z
N MET A 1 19.94 8.80 -10.61
CA MET A 1 18.49 8.48 -10.61
C MET A 1 17.87 8.97 -9.30
N LYS A 2 17.36 10.21 -9.24
CA LYS A 2 16.66 10.73 -8.06
C LYS A 2 15.17 10.62 -8.32
N GLY A 3 14.54 9.61 -7.76
CA GLY A 3 13.09 9.54 -7.66
C GLY A 3 12.80 8.75 -6.42
N MET A 4 12.73 9.50 -5.33
CA MET A 4 12.55 9.05 -3.96
C MET A 4 11.35 8.10 -3.90
N LEU A 5 11.55 6.93 -3.30
CA LEU A 5 10.53 5.90 -3.10
C LEU A 5 10.05 6.08 -1.66
N PHE A 6 8.84 6.58 -1.46
CA PHE A 6 8.22 6.55 -0.14
C PHE A 6 7.51 5.24 0.04
N LEU A 7 7.69 4.65 1.20
CA LEU A 7 6.98 3.45 1.57
C LEU A 7 5.69 3.80 2.29
N ILE A 8 4.62 3.07 2.01
CA ILE A 8 3.34 3.32 2.65
C ILE A 8 2.80 2.05 3.24
N ALA A 9 2.39 2.15 4.50
CA ALA A 9 1.65 1.11 5.16
C ALA A 9 0.15 1.42 5.18
N VAL A 10 -0.65 0.40 4.87
CA VAL A 10 -2.04 0.32 5.30
C VAL A 10 -2.03 -0.35 6.68
N SER A 11 -2.46 0.37 7.73
CA SER A 11 -2.65 -0.13 9.11
C SER A 11 -1.59 -1.12 9.63
N SER A 12 -1.78 -2.43 9.43
CA SER A 12 -0.92 -3.50 9.98
C SER A 12 0.46 -3.59 9.31
N ALA A 13 0.62 -3.05 8.10
CA ALA A 13 1.89 -3.05 7.37
C ALA A 13 2.92 -2.01 7.88
N ILE A 14 2.61 -1.21 8.93
CA ILE A 14 3.50 -0.13 9.40
C ILE A 14 4.87 -0.66 9.81
N ALA A 15 4.94 -1.82 10.49
CA ALA A 15 6.21 -2.41 10.89
C ALA A 15 7.09 -2.76 9.68
N LEU A 16 6.49 -3.34 8.63
CA LEU A 16 7.19 -3.66 7.38
C LEU A 16 7.67 -2.39 6.66
N ALA A 17 6.83 -1.35 6.67
CA ALA A 17 7.18 -0.07 6.08
C ALA A 17 8.35 0.60 6.84
N CYS A 18 8.31 0.61 8.17
CA CYS A 18 9.40 1.12 9.00
C CYS A 18 10.70 0.34 8.78
N ALA A 19 10.65 -1.00 8.79
CA ALA A 19 11.83 -1.84 8.60
C ALA A 19 12.50 -1.60 7.24
N THR A 20 11.69 -1.53 6.18
CA THR A 20 12.21 -1.27 4.82
C THR A 20 12.72 0.16 4.69
N ALA A 21 12.09 1.15 5.34
CA ALA A 21 12.57 2.53 5.37
C ALA A 21 13.94 2.63 6.06
N LEU A 22 14.12 1.93 7.19
CA LEU A 22 15.39 1.83 7.91
C LEU A 22 16.47 1.18 7.05
N GLU A 23 16.17 0.05 6.41
CA GLU A 23 17.12 -0.68 5.57
C GLU A 23 17.53 0.12 4.33
N THR A 24 16.60 0.83 3.71
CA THR A 24 16.85 1.57 2.46
C THR A 24 17.30 3.01 2.67
N GLY A 25 17.27 3.51 3.91
CA GLY A 25 17.51 4.93 4.23
C GLY A 25 16.49 5.87 3.58
N ARG A 26 15.27 5.40 3.32
CA ARG A 26 14.23 6.17 2.61
C ARG A 26 13.14 6.65 3.56
N PRO A 27 12.58 7.85 3.33
CA PRO A 27 11.43 8.31 4.10
C PRO A 27 10.18 7.46 3.80
N PHE A 28 9.22 7.47 4.72
CA PHE A 28 7.94 6.79 4.56
C PHE A 28 6.80 7.70 5.05
N VAL A 29 5.59 7.43 4.59
CA VAL A 29 4.37 8.09 5.06
C VAL A 29 3.33 7.03 5.42
N ILE A 30 2.36 7.38 6.27
CA ILE A 30 1.30 6.46 6.67
C ILE A 30 -0.03 6.98 6.13
N VAL A 31 -0.77 6.12 5.44
CA VAL A 31 -2.13 6.44 5.00
C VAL A 31 -3.12 5.90 6.04
N ARG A 32 -3.92 6.80 6.60
CA ARG A 32 -4.95 6.47 7.59
C ARG A 32 -6.24 6.07 6.89
N ASN A 33 -6.91 5.06 7.43
CA ASN A 33 -8.22 4.64 6.94
C ASN A 33 -9.25 5.78 7.14
N ALA A 34 -9.85 6.24 6.05
CA ALA A 34 -10.80 7.36 6.05
C ALA A 34 -12.02 7.12 6.96
N LYS A 35 -12.47 5.86 7.12
CA LYS A 35 -13.59 5.50 8.01
C LYS A 35 -13.26 5.72 9.50
N LYS A 36 -11.97 5.79 9.86
CA LYS A 36 -11.50 6.05 11.23
C LYS A 36 -11.17 7.53 11.48
N ALA A 37 -11.29 8.41 10.49
CA ALA A 37 -10.91 9.82 10.58
C ALA A 37 -12.03 10.76 11.10
N GLY A 38 -13.15 10.20 11.58
CA GLY A 38 -14.43 10.88 11.80
C GLY A 38 -14.53 12.04 12.80
N TYR A 39 -13.44 12.59 13.35
CA TYR A 39 -13.49 13.77 14.21
C TYR A 39 -12.25 14.67 14.00
N GLY A 40 -12.40 15.75 13.23
CA GLY A 40 -11.38 16.81 13.06
C GLY A 40 -11.04 17.14 11.59
N THR A 41 -10.05 18.01 11.36
CA THR A 41 -9.46 18.34 10.03
C THR A 41 -8.64 17.18 9.43
N GLY A 42 -9.01 15.94 9.78
CA GLY A 42 -8.15 14.76 9.84
C GLY A 42 -7.34 14.52 8.57
N LYS A 43 -6.03 14.82 8.63
CA LYS A 43 -5.10 14.48 7.57
C LYS A 43 -5.10 12.96 7.39
N LEU A 44 -5.41 12.50 6.17
CA LEU A 44 -5.37 11.09 5.81
C LEU A 44 -3.94 10.57 5.61
N ILE A 45 -2.95 11.47 5.56
CA ILE A 45 -1.54 11.15 5.36
C ILE A 45 -0.74 11.74 6.52
N GLU A 46 -0.02 10.87 7.23
CA GLU A 46 0.94 11.25 8.28
C GLU A 46 2.36 11.18 7.69
N GLY A 47 3.13 12.27 7.81
CA GLY A 47 4.47 12.40 7.24
C GLY A 47 4.57 13.50 6.17
N ARG A 48 5.77 13.65 5.58
CA ARG A 48 6.01 14.62 4.50
C ARG A 48 5.84 13.92 3.16
N LEU A 49 4.90 14.42 2.36
CA LEU A 49 4.66 14.01 0.99
C LEU A 49 4.54 15.26 0.12
N GLU A 50 5.36 15.35 -0.92
CA GLU A 50 5.32 16.42 -1.91
C GLU A 50 4.74 15.93 -3.24
N ARG A 51 4.13 16.85 -3.98
CA ARG A 51 3.56 16.55 -5.29
C ARG A 51 4.65 16.05 -6.25
N GLY A 52 4.34 14.98 -6.97
CA GLY A 52 5.24 14.33 -7.92
C GLY A 52 6.19 13.31 -7.29
N GLU A 53 6.22 13.17 -5.96
CA GLU A 53 7.00 12.13 -5.31
C GLU A 53 6.45 10.73 -5.66
N ARG A 54 7.37 9.78 -5.86
CA ARG A 54 7.02 8.39 -6.19
C ARG A 54 6.88 7.57 -4.92
N VAL A 55 5.93 6.68 -4.94
CA VAL A 55 5.51 5.96 -3.76
C VAL A 55 5.35 4.48 -4.09
N LEU A 56 5.95 3.63 -3.27
CA LEU A 56 5.69 2.20 -3.23
C LEU A 56 4.74 1.92 -2.07
N LEU A 57 3.57 1.36 -2.41
CA LEU A 57 2.65 0.88 -1.40
C LEU A 57 3.15 -0.47 -0.86
N VAL A 58 3.08 -0.66 0.46
CA VAL A 58 3.43 -1.89 1.15
C VAL A 58 2.25 -2.38 1.97
N GLU A 59 1.95 -3.66 1.80
CA GLU A 59 0.87 -4.34 2.50
C GLU A 59 1.38 -5.67 3.09
N ASP A 60 0.83 -6.07 4.23
CA ASP A 60 1.12 -7.38 4.80
C ASP A 60 0.32 -8.48 4.08
N ILE A 61 -1.00 -8.38 4.08
CA ILE A 61 -1.91 -9.39 3.53
C ILE A 61 -2.94 -8.70 2.63
N ALA A 62 -3.01 -9.14 1.38
CA ALA A 62 -4.02 -8.67 0.44
C ALA A 62 -5.14 -9.71 0.24
N THR A 63 -6.39 -9.29 0.48
CA THR A 63 -7.61 -10.07 0.21
C THR A 63 -8.33 -9.54 -1.02
N SER A 64 -9.26 -8.58 -0.84
CA SER A 64 -10.00 -7.92 -1.92
C SER A 64 -9.29 -6.70 -2.50
N GLY A 65 -8.28 -6.17 -1.79
CA GLY A 65 -7.52 -4.98 -2.22
C GLY A 65 -8.21 -3.63 -1.97
N GLY A 66 -9.43 -3.60 -1.42
CA GLY A 66 -10.21 -2.36 -1.25
C GLY A 66 -9.49 -1.26 -0.46
N GLN A 67 -8.82 -1.61 0.64
CA GLN A 67 -8.05 -0.62 1.43
C GLN A 67 -6.84 -0.09 0.67
N ALA A 68 -6.15 -0.94 -0.09
CA ALA A 68 -5.03 -0.53 -0.93
C ALA A 68 -5.48 0.43 -2.05
N VAL A 69 -6.63 0.14 -2.68
CA VAL A 69 -7.22 1.01 -3.71
C VAL A 69 -7.63 2.38 -3.13
N GLU A 70 -8.25 2.40 -1.94
CA GLU A 70 -8.55 3.66 -1.25
C GLU A 70 -7.27 4.45 -0.94
N ALA A 71 -6.21 3.78 -0.48
CA ALA A 71 -4.93 4.42 -0.20
C ALA A 71 -4.26 4.97 -1.48
N ILE A 72 -4.24 4.20 -2.57
CA ILE A 72 -3.76 4.64 -3.89
C ILE A 72 -4.46 5.94 -4.31
N ARG A 73 -5.79 5.99 -4.16
CA ARG A 73 -6.57 7.18 -4.47
C ARG A 73 -6.16 8.38 -3.61
N THR A 74 -6.13 8.22 -2.29
CA THR A 74 -5.75 9.29 -1.35
C THR A 74 -4.36 9.86 -1.66
N LEU A 75 -3.41 9.00 -2.05
CA LEU A 75 -2.06 9.43 -2.40
C LEU A 75 -1.99 10.18 -3.72
N ARG A 76 -2.70 9.69 -4.74
CA ARG A 76 -2.80 10.37 -6.04
C ARG A 76 -3.50 11.71 -5.92
N GLU A 77 -4.55 11.81 -5.09
CA GLU A 77 -5.22 13.08 -4.75
C GLU A 77 -4.26 14.06 -4.07
N ALA A 78 -3.35 13.58 -3.22
CA ALA A 78 -2.26 14.38 -2.64
C ALA A 78 -1.13 14.70 -3.64
N GLY A 79 -1.22 14.23 -4.88
CA GLY A 79 -0.28 14.51 -5.97
C GLY A 79 0.89 13.54 -6.08
N ALA A 80 0.86 12.41 -5.37
CA ALA A 80 1.89 11.38 -5.47
C ALA A 80 1.74 10.52 -6.72
N VAL A 81 2.84 9.90 -7.14
CA VAL A 81 2.87 8.90 -8.21
C VAL A 81 2.96 7.51 -7.59
N VAL A 82 1.88 6.73 -7.70
CA VAL A 82 1.79 5.36 -7.18
C VAL A 82 1.71 4.41 -8.36
N ASN A 83 2.77 3.63 -8.58
CA ASN A 83 2.90 2.72 -9.72
C ASN A 83 3.00 1.24 -9.30
N ASP A 84 3.36 0.99 -8.05
CA ASP A 84 3.66 -0.34 -7.56
C ASP A 84 3.11 -0.54 -6.14
N ILE A 85 2.66 -1.76 -5.87
CA ILE A 85 2.44 -2.28 -4.53
C ILE A 85 3.26 -3.55 -4.33
N VAL A 86 3.87 -3.70 -3.15
CA VAL A 86 4.43 -4.98 -2.68
C VAL A 86 3.60 -5.48 -1.52
N VAL A 87 3.14 -6.72 -1.62
CA VAL A 87 2.36 -7.42 -0.60
C VAL A 87 3.17 -8.61 -0.10
N THR A 88 3.17 -8.85 1.22
CA THR A 88 3.84 -10.05 1.75
C THR A 88 3.09 -11.30 1.34
N ILE A 89 1.76 -11.34 1.53
CA ILE A 89 0.92 -12.49 1.19
C ILE A 89 -0.30 -12.05 0.35
N ASP A 90 -0.40 -12.56 -0.87
CA ASP A 90 -1.61 -12.50 -1.69
C ASP A 90 -2.53 -13.69 -1.39
N ARG A 91 -3.72 -13.42 -0.83
CA ARG A 91 -4.71 -14.48 -0.56
C ARG A 91 -5.43 -14.98 -1.81
N GLN A 92 -5.20 -14.35 -2.96
CA GLN A 92 -5.85 -14.67 -4.24
C GLN A 92 -7.38 -14.49 -4.19
N GLU A 93 -7.84 -13.51 -3.41
CA GLU A 93 -9.27 -13.17 -3.21
C GLU A 93 -9.69 -11.89 -3.98
N GLY A 94 -9.00 -11.61 -5.09
CA GLY A 94 -9.34 -10.51 -6.01
C GLY A 94 -8.52 -9.22 -5.87
N ALA A 95 -7.64 -9.09 -4.86
CA ALA A 95 -6.82 -7.90 -4.66
C ALA A 95 -5.97 -7.53 -5.89
N ARG A 96 -5.31 -8.51 -6.52
CA ARG A 96 -4.50 -8.29 -7.73
C ARG A 96 -5.31 -7.59 -8.81
N ALA A 97 -6.47 -8.15 -9.16
CA ALA A 97 -7.34 -7.59 -10.20
C ALA A 97 -7.82 -6.18 -9.84
N ALA A 98 -8.23 -5.95 -8.59
CA ALA A 98 -8.67 -4.64 -8.14
C ALA A 98 -7.57 -3.56 -8.20
N ILE A 99 -6.33 -3.92 -7.87
CA ILE A 99 -5.20 -3.00 -7.84
C ILE A 99 -4.65 -2.75 -9.25
N GLU A 100 -4.56 -3.78 -10.09
CA GLU A 100 -4.17 -3.64 -11.49
C GLU A 100 -5.19 -2.81 -12.28
N ALA A 101 -6.49 -2.92 -11.97
CA ALA A 101 -7.53 -2.04 -12.52
C ALA A 101 -7.35 -0.56 -12.12
N ALA A 102 -6.60 -0.28 -11.05
CA ALA A 102 -6.21 1.07 -10.65
C ALA A 102 -4.88 1.52 -11.29
N ASP A 103 -4.38 0.83 -12.32
CA ASP A 103 -3.10 1.12 -13.00
C ASP A 103 -1.91 1.11 -12.02
N VAL A 104 -1.86 0.06 -11.18
CA VAL A 104 -0.78 -0.18 -10.22
C VAL A 104 -0.31 -1.63 -10.37
N ARG A 105 1.01 -1.82 -10.51
CA ARG A 105 1.60 -3.15 -10.62
C ARG A 105 1.59 -3.86 -9.27
N PHE A 106 1.12 -5.10 -9.25
CA PHE A 106 0.97 -5.88 -8.03
C PHE A 106 2.09 -6.93 -7.91
N HIS A 107 2.90 -6.80 -6.86
CA HIS A 107 3.97 -7.73 -6.51
C HIS A 107 3.61 -8.44 -5.21
N ALA A 108 3.76 -9.77 -5.17
CA ALA A 108 3.56 -10.57 -3.96
C ALA A 108 4.81 -11.40 -3.67
N LEU A 109 5.21 -11.48 -2.40
CA LEU A 109 6.30 -12.37 -1.98
C LEU A 109 5.83 -13.82 -1.88
N PHE A 110 4.63 -14.03 -1.36
CA PHE A 110 3.97 -15.32 -1.28
C PHE A 110 2.51 -15.18 -1.69
N THR A 111 1.95 -16.29 -2.15
CA THR A 111 0.53 -16.49 -2.33
C THR A 111 0.00 -17.49 -1.30
N SER A 112 -1.31 -17.58 -1.10
CA SER A 112 -1.90 -18.66 -0.29
C SER A 112 -1.43 -20.06 -0.71
N GLN A 113 -1.25 -20.30 -2.00
CA GLN A 113 -0.78 -21.59 -2.52
C GLN A 113 0.67 -21.88 -2.14
N ASP A 114 1.56 -20.88 -2.14
CA ASP A 114 2.96 -21.04 -1.69
C ASP A 114 3.04 -21.47 -0.22
N LEU A 115 2.00 -21.18 0.55
CA LEU A 115 1.87 -21.55 1.96
C LEU A 115 1.06 -22.84 2.17
N GLY A 116 0.67 -23.55 1.11
CA GLY A 116 -0.14 -24.76 1.19
C GLY A 116 -1.60 -24.53 1.59
N ILE A 117 -2.12 -23.31 1.40
CA ILE A 117 -3.50 -22.92 1.72
C ILE A 117 -4.30 -22.87 0.42
N THR A 118 -5.41 -23.63 0.37
CA THR A 118 -6.37 -23.55 -0.73
C THR A 118 -7.09 -22.20 -0.70
N PRO A 119 -7.04 -21.40 -1.78
CA PRO A 119 -7.78 -20.14 -1.84
C PRO A 119 -9.30 -20.37 -1.74
N SER A 120 -10.00 -19.46 -1.06
CA SER A 120 -11.46 -19.46 -1.05
C SER A 120 -12.00 -19.13 -2.44
N PRO A 121 -13.07 -19.80 -2.92
CA PRO A 121 -13.73 -19.40 -4.15
C PRO A 121 -14.32 -17.98 -4.01
N MET A 122 -14.17 -17.16 -5.05
CA MET A 122 -14.81 -15.83 -5.18
C MET A 122 -16.28 -15.93 -5.58
#